data_AF-A0A7C4GR39-F1
#
_entry.id   AF-A0A7C4GR39-F1
#
_cell.length_a   1.000
_cell.length_b   1.000
_cell.length_c   1.000
_cell.angle_alpha   90.00
_cell.angle_beta   90.00
_cell.angle_gamma   90.00
#
_symmetry.space_group_name_H-M   'P 1'
#
loop_
_entity.id
_entity.type
_entity.pdbx_description
1 polymer ?
#
loop_
_entity_poly.entity_id
_entity_poly.type
_entity_poly.pdbx_seq_one_letter_code
_entity_poly.pdbx_strand_id
1 'polypeptide(L)'
;MDLDELPDNVKIKIWRYALTTDLGEKIFDSSFLDSISGLVAKLLEADIKFEEHLSKIRREYGIEINEEYVWTLPEPAILIISKDELRRIPEEILDKLLGDHAKIRHNDKIYKLVYEYPCG
;
A
#
# COMPACT_ATOMS: atom_id res chain seq x y z
N MET A 1 -18.85 -7.84 1.37
CA MET A 1 -19.08 -6.46 1.86
C MET A 1 -19.73 -5.71 0.71
N ASP A 2 -20.81 -4.98 0.93
CA ASP A 2 -21.50 -4.29 -0.17
C ASP A 2 -20.78 -2.98 -0.48
N LEU A 3 -20.29 -2.81 -1.72
CA LEU A 3 -19.69 -1.56 -2.18
C LEU A 3 -20.67 -0.39 -2.02
N ASP A 4 -21.97 -0.66 -2.10
CA ASP A 4 -23.01 0.36 -2.01
C ASP A 4 -23.09 1.05 -0.64
N GLU A 5 -22.54 0.43 0.42
CA GLU A 5 -22.44 1.01 1.77
C GLU A 5 -21.19 1.89 1.97
N LEU A 6 -20.23 1.86 1.05
CA LEU A 6 -19.02 2.69 1.13
C LEU A 6 -19.29 4.15 0.75
N PRO A 7 -18.57 5.11 1.36
CA PRO A 7 -18.62 6.51 0.94
C PRO A 7 -18.13 6.68 -0.51
N ASP A 8 -18.52 7.78 -1.15
CA ASP A 8 -18.15 8.08 -2.54
C ASP A 8 -16.64 8.09 -2.78
N ASN A 9 -15.87 8.43 -1.74
CA ASN A 9 -14.43 8.39 -1.74
C ASN A 9 -13.93 7.66 -0.50
N VAL A 10 -12.96 6.77 -0.70
CA VAL A 10 -12.28 6.06 0.37
C VAL A 10 -10.80 6.41 0.42
N LYS A 11 -10.20 6.31 1.60
CA LYS A 11 -8.77 6.50 1.78
C LYS A 11 -8.05 5.15 1.84
N ILE A 12 -7.03 5.00 1.00
CA ILE A 12 -6.10 3.87 1.04
C ILE A 12 -4.74 4.38 1.52
N LYS A 13 -4.22 3.76 2.58
CA LYS A 13 -2.84 3.96 3.04
C LYS A 13 -1.92 2.97 2.35
N ILE A 14 -0.79 3.46 1.87
CA ILE A 14 0.15 2.69 1.08
C ILE A 14 1.54 2.75 1.71
N TRP A 15 2.11 1.58 1.97
CA TRP A 15 3.48 1.42 2.45
C TRP A 15 4.28 0.55 1.49
N ARG A 16 5.54 0.92 1.24
CA ARG A 16 6.52 0.00 0.65
C ARG A 16 6.96 -1.00 1.73
N TYR A 17 6.91 -2.29 1.41
CA TYR A 17 7.45 -3.36 2.24
C TYR A 17 8.91 -3.61 1.87
N ALA A 18 9.72 -3.82 2.90
CA ALA A 18 11.14 -4.15 2.77
C ALA A 18 11.40 -5.62 2.42
N LEU A 19 10.52 -6.52 2.87
CA LEU A 19 10.68 -7.94 2.64
C LEU A 19 10.50 -8.26 1.16
N THR A 20 11.55 -8.82 0.55
CA THR A 20 11.51 -9.42 -0.79
C THR A 20 10.82 -10.78 -0.78
N THR A 21 10.62 -11.38 0.40
CA THR A 21 10.17 -12.75 0.57
C THR A 21 8.81 -12.91 1.25
N ASP A 22 8.13 -13.91 0.74
CA ASP A 22 6.74 -14.31 0.91
C ASP A 22 6.54 -15.04 2.25
N LEU A 23 5.65 -14.54 3.11
CA LEU A 23 5.20 -15.24 4.32
C LEU A 23 3.95 -16.10 4.07
N GLY A 24 3.70 -16.51 2.82
CA GLY A 24 2.53 -17.28 2.41
C GLY A 24 1.30 -16.42 2.06
N GLU A 25 1.48 -15.11 1.88
CA GLU A 25 0.39 -14.17 1.60
C GLU A 25 0.33 -13.87 0.10
N LYS A 26 -0.88 -13.94 -0.49
CA LYS A 26 -1.09 -13.66 -1.93
C LYS A 26 -0.62 -12.24 -2.28
N ILE A 27 0.35 -12.14 -3.19
CA ILE A 27 0.82 -10.89 -3.79
C ILE A 27 0.19 -10.76 -5.16
N PHE A 28 -0.49 -9.65 -5.41
CA PHE A 28 -1.15 -9.36 -6.67
C PHE A 28 -0.21 -8.62 -7.63
N ASP A 29 -0.26 -8.96 -8.91
CA ASP A 29 0.50 -8.26 -9.95
C ASP A 29 -0.10 -6.87 -10.25
N SER A 30 0.71 -6.03 -10.89
CA SER A 30 0.37 -4.64 -11.22
C SER A 30 -0.62 -4.47 -12.39
N SER A 31 -1.35 -5.50 -12.79
CA SER A 31 -2.20 -5.47 -13.99
C SER A 31 -3.38 -4.50 -13.90
N PHE A 32 -3.78 -4.09 -12.69
CA PHE A 32 -4.88 -3.18 -12.42
C PHE A 32 -4.42 -1.76 -12.05
N LEU A 33 -3.11 -1.48 -12.03
CA LEU A 33 -2.63 -0.17 -11.57
C LEU A 33 -3.17 0.98 -12.42
N ASP A 34 -3.28 0.77 -13.73
CA ASP A 34 -3.77 1.77 -14.67
C ASP A 34 -5.29 2.01 -14.56
N SER A 35 -6.04 1.10 -13.89
CA SER A 35 -7.47 1.29 -13.67
C SER A 35 -7.78 2.22 -12.50
N ILE A 36 -6.77 2.59 -11.69
CA ILE A 36 -6.90 3.46 -10.52
C ILE A 36 -6.06 4.71 -10.75
N SER A 37 -6.73 5.86 -10.83
CA SER A 37 -6.06 7.13 -11.06
C SER A 37 -5.12 7.47 -9.90
N GLY A 38 -3.87 7.81 -10.23
CA GLY A 38 -2.89 8.24 -9.24
C GLY A 38 -2.28 7.12 -8.37
N LEU A 39 -2.69 5.85 -8.54
CA LEU A 39 -2.11 4.76 -7.74
C LEU A 39 -0.60 4.65 -7.97
N VAL A 40 -0.14 4.62 -9.23
CA VAL A 40 1.30 4.56 -9.57
C VAL A 40 2.07 5.71 -8.93
N ALA A 41 1.54 6.94 -8.97
CA ALA A 41 2.17 8.10 -8.33
C ALA A 41 2.29 7.92 -6.82
N LYS A 42 1.30 7.29 -6.17
CA LYS A 42 1.34 7.01 -4.73
C LYS A 42 2.25 5.83 -4.36
N LEU A 43 2.48 4.88 -5.26
CA LEU A 43 3.54 3.87 -5.08
C LEU A 43 4.92 4.53 -5.06
N LEU A 44 5.17 5.47 -5.99
CA LEU A 44 6.41 6.24 -6.02
C LEU A 44 6.57 7.14 -4.78
N GLU A 45 5.48 7.73 -4.28
CA GLU A 45 5.51 8.48 -3.01
C GLU A 45 5.87 7.56 -1.83
N ALA A 46 5.32 6.34 -1.78
CA ALA A 46 5.65 5.36 -0.76
C ALA A 46 7.12 4.92 -0.82
N ASP A 47 7.70 4.84 -2.03
CA ASP A 47 9.13 4.60 -2.20
C ASP A 47 9.97 5.71 -1.56
N ILE A 48 9.65 6.98 -1.85
CA ILE A 48 10.36 8.14 -1.31
C ILE A 48 10.29 8.14 0.22
N LYS A 49 9.08 7.98 0.78
CA LYS A 49 8.86 7.96 2.23
C LYS A 49 9.62 6.83 2.92
N PHE A 50 9.76 5.67 2.26
CA PHE A 50 10.55 4.56 2.77
C PHE A 50 12.05 4.88 2.80
N GLU A 51 12.61 5.43 1.72
CA GLU A 51 14.03 5.82 1.65
C GLU A 51 14.38 6.95 2.63
N GLU A 52 13.50 7.94 2.79
CA GLU A 52 13.62 9.01 3.77
C GLU A 52 13.65 8.46 5.19
N HIS A 53 12.79 7.48 5.47
CA HIS A 53 12.72 6.82 6.78
C HIS A 53 13.99 6.02 7.10
N LEU A 54 14.50 5.23 6.14
CA LEU A 54 15.78 4.53 6.30
C LEU A 54 16.94 5.50 6.54
N SER A 55 16.99 6.59 5.77
CA SER A 55 18.00 7.64 5.91
C SER A 55 17.92 8.32 7.29
N LYS A 56 16.71 8.58 7.78
CA LYS A 56 16.46 9.14 9.11
C LYS A 56 16.97 8.20 10.20
N ILE A 57 16.65 6.91 10.13
CA ILE A 57 17.09 5.94 11.13
C ILE A 57 18.62 5.82 11.14
N ARG A 58 19.25 5.72 9.97
CA ARG A 58 20.72 5.68 9.86
C ARG A 58 21.36 6.91 10.51
N ARG A 59 20.80 8.10 10.28
CA ARG A 59 21.29 9.35 10.85
C ARG A 59 21.10 9.44 12.36
N GLU A 60 19.93 9.04 12.87
CA GLU A 60 19.55 9.23 14.28
C GLU A 60 20.13 8.16 15.20
N TYR A 61 20.27 6.93 14.71
CA TYR A 61 20.70 5.79 15.53
C TYR A 61 22.07 5.24 15.14
N GLY A 62 22.63 5.65 14.00
CA GLY A 62 23.93 5.13 13.51
C GLY A 62 23.88 3.66 13.09
N ILE A 63 22.68 3.09 12.94
CA ILE A 63 22.46 1.68 12.60
C ILE A 63 22.19 1.59 11.10
N GLU A 64 22.95 0.76 10.39
CA GLU A 64 22.54 0.27 9.08
C GLU A 64 21.50 -0.82 9.31
N ILE A 65 20.23 -0.45 9.15
CA ILE A 65 19.14 -1.42 9.25
C ILE A 65 19.11 -2.21 7.95
N ASN A 66 19.35 -3.52 8.07
CA ASN A 66 18.96 -4.45 7.02
C ASN A 66 17.44 -4.31 6.84
N GLU A 67 17.00 -3.97 5.63
CA GLU A 67 15.62 -3.56 5.31
C GLU A 67 14.59 -4.54 5.90
N GLU A 68 14.95 -5.83 5.99
CA GLU A 68 14.16 -6.92 6.56
C GLU A 68 13.65 -6.71 8.01
N TYR A 69 14.27 -5.83 8.81
CA TYR A 69 13.96 -5.64 10.24
C TYR A 69 13.62 -4.19 10.62
N VAL A 70 12.97 -3.45 9.74
CA VAL A 70 12.45 -2.12 10.08
C VAL A 70 11.27 -2.25 11.07
N TRP A 71 11.51 -1.97 12.36
CA TRP A 71 10.49 -2.07 13.42
C TRP A 71 9.52 -0.89 13.45
N THR A 72 9.83 0.19 12.73
CA THR A 72 8.99 1.39 12.61
C THR A 72 8.51 1.53 11.18
N LEU A 73 7.20 1.46 10.93
CA LEU A 73 6.68 1.69 9.58
C LEU A 73 6.93 3.16 9.19
N PRO A 74 7.39 3.44 7.95
CA PRO A 74 7.44 4.81 7.46
C PRO A 74 6.03 5.41 7.44
N GLU A 75 5.93 6.73 7.32
CA GLU A 75 4.64 7.35 7.04
C GLU A 75 4.06 6.77 5.73
N PRO A 76 2.74 6.47 5.68
CA PRO A 76 2.12 6.01 4.46
C PRO A 76 2.04 7.12 3.41
N ALA A 77 2.06 6.72 2.14
CA ALA A 77 1.45 7.50 1.07
C ALA A 77 -0.07 7.35 1.14
N ILE A 78 -0.80 8.45 0.90
CA ILE A 78 -2.27 8.48 0.99
C ILE A 78 -2.87 8.59 -0.41
N LEU A 79 -3.64 7.60 -0.80
CA LEU A 79 -4.47 7.61 -2.00
C LEU A 79 -5.93 7.81 -1.60
N ILE A 80 -6.62 8.72 -2.27
CA ILE A 80 -8.08 8.83 -2.22
C ILE A 80 -8.59 8.25 -3.53
N ILE A 81 -9.42 7.22 -3.43
CA ILE A 81 -9.99 6.51 -4.57
C ILE A 81 -11.50 6.61 -4.51
N SER A 82 -12.13 6.84 -5.66
CA SER A 82 -13.58 6.90 -5.76
C SER A 82 -14.20 5.49 -5.74
N LYS A 83 -15.47 5.41 -5.34
CA LYS A 83 -16.25 4.17 -5.37
C LYS A 83 -16.36 3.58 -6.79
N ASP A 84 -16.41 4.43 -7.81
CA ASP A 84 -16.42 3.99 -9.22
C ASP A 84 -15.09 3.37 -9.65
N GLU A 85 -13.96 3.85 -9.12
CA GLU A 85 -12.65 3.24 -9.37
C GLU A 85 -12.49 1.93 -8.58
N LEU A 86 -13.01 1.83 -7.35
CA LEU A 86 -13.05 0.57 -6.61
C LEU A 86 -13.75 -0.54 -7.40
N ARG A 87 -14.84 -0.22 -8.11
CA ARG A 87 -15.58 -1.16 -8.96
C ARG A 87 -14.77 -1.69 -10.14
N ARG A 88 -13.66 -1.04 -10.50
CA ARG A 88 -12.76 -1.48 -11.58
C ARG A 88 -11.64 -2.39 -11.08
N ILE A 89 -11.46 -2.48 -9.77
CA ILE A 89 -10.49 -3.36 -9.14
C ILE A 89 -10.98 -4.81 -9.27
N PRO A 90 -10.12 -5.77 -9.66
CA PRO A 90 -10.47 -7.19 -9.64
C PRO A 90 -11.01 -7.61 -8.27
N GLU A 91 -12.11 -8.38 -8.27
CA GLU A 91 -12.85 -8.77 -7.06
C GLU A 91 -11.94 -9.39 -5.99
N GLU A 92 -11.03 -10.29 -6.38
CA GLU A 92 -10.08 -10.91 -5.44
C GLU A 92 -9.17 -9.92 -4.72
N ILE A 93 -8.79 -8.82 -5.38
CA ILE A 93 -7.94 -7.77 -4.82
C ILE A 93 -8.78 -6.88 -3.91
N LEU A 94 -9.97 -6.52 -4.37
CA LEU A 94 -10.92 -5.71 -3.63
C LEU A 94 -11.31 -6.39 -2.31
N ASP A 95 -11.61 -7.69 -2.33
CA ASP A 95 -11.94 -8.49 -1.14
C ASP A 95 -10.80 -8.48 -0.13
N LYS A 96 -9.56 -8.63 -0.59
CA LYS A 96 -8.38 -8.53 0.28
C LYS A 96 -8.20 -7.12 0.83
N LEU A 97 -8.33 -6.09 0.00
CA LEU A 97 -8.18 -4.70 0.39
C LEU A 97 -9.19 -4.26 1.44
N LEU A 98 -10.45 -4.68 1.31
CA LEU A 98 -11.54 -4.33 2.23
C LEU A 98 -11.58 -5.24 3.47
N GLY A 99 -11.13 -6.49 3.35
CA GLY A 99 -11.15 -7.45 4.46
C GLY A 99 -10.00 -7.30 5.46
N ASP A 100 -8.82 -6.88 4.98
CA ASP A 100 -7.64 -6.67 5.82
C ASP A 100 -6.65 -5.72 5.12
N HIS A 101 -5.93 -6.24 4.13
CA HIS A 101 -5.01 -5.48 3.31
C HIS A 101 -4.73 -6.23 2.00
N ALA A 102 -4.33 -5.48 0.97
CA ALA A 102 -3.83 -6.05 -0.28
C ALA A 102 -2.32 -5.85 -0.38
N LYS A 103 -1.61 -6.86 -0.87
CA LYS A 103 -0.20 -6.75 -1.24
C LYS A 103 -0.07 -6.75 -2.75
N ILE A 104 0.65 -5.79 -3.29
CA ILE A 104 0.86 -5.68 -4.72
C ILE A 104 2.34 -5.67 -5.05
N ARG A 105 2.72 -6.22 -6.20
CA ARG A 105 4.07 -6.11 -6.75
C ARG A 105 4.09 -5.11 -7.90
N HIS A 106 5.03 -4.19 -7.87
CA HIS A 106 5.29 -3.22 -8.95
C HIS A 106 6.77 -2.86 -8.98
N ASN A 107 7.40 -2.89 -10.17
CA ASN A 107 8.83 -2.62 -10.37
C ASN A 107 9.74 -3.34 -9.36
N ASP A 108 9.54 -4.66 -9.20
CA ASP A 108 10.26 -5.54 -8.26
C ASP A 108 10.13 -5.19 -6.77
N LYS A 109 9.25 -4.23 -6.42
CA LYS A 109 8.94 -3.84 -5.04
C LYS A 109 7.57 -4.35 -4.63
N ILE A 110 7.39 -4.54 -3.33
CA ILE A 110 6.12 -4.96 -2.73
C ILE A 110 5.52 -3.79 -1.96
N TYR A 111 4.22 -3.56 -2.15
CA TYR A 111 3.48 -2.53 -1.44
C TYR A 111 2.31 -3.14 -0.69
N LYS A 112 2.05 -2.63 0.51
CA LYS A 112 0.87 -2.94 1.31
C LYS A 112 -0.12 -1.79 1.21
N LEU A 113 -1.31 -2.10 0.73
CA LEU A 113 -2.46 -1.20 0.64
C LEU A 113 -3.42 -1.58 1.76
N VAL A 114 -3.77 -0.61 2.60
CA VAL A 114 -4.74 -0.79 3.69
C VAL A 114 -5.86 0.20 3.49
N TYR A 115 -7.08 -0.30 3.44
CA TYR A 115 -8.26 0.54 3.47
C TYR A 115 -8.42 1.17 4.86
N GLU A 116 -8.49 2.50 4.93
CA GLU A 116 -8.89 3.20 6.15
C GLU A 116 -10.40 3.29 6.18
N TYR A 117 -11.01 2.44 7.01
CA TYR A 117 -12.44 2.54 7.32
C TYR A 117 -12.71 3.95 7.87
N PRO A 118 -13.72 4.67 7.35
CA PRO A 118 -14.17 5.89 8.01
C PRO A 118 -14.68 5.48 9.38
N CYS A 119 -13.92 5.78 10.43
CA CYS A 119 -14.43 5.69 11.80
C CYS A 119 -15.61 6.67 11.88
N GLY A 120 -16.81 6.13 12.07
CA GLY A 120 -18.02 6.91 12.34
C GLY A 120 -17.93 7.71 13.64
#